data_AF-A0A919Q0Z4-F1
#
_entry.id   AF-A0A919Q0Z4-F1
#
_cell.length_a   1.000
_cell.length_b   1.000
_cell.length_c   1.000
_cell.angle_alpha   90.00
_cell.angle_beta   90.00
_cell.angle_gamma   90.00
#
_symmetry.space_group_name_H-M   'P 1'
#
loop_
_entity.id
_entity.type
_entity.pdbx_description
1 polymer ?
#
loop_
_entity_poly.entity_id
_entity_poly.type
_entity_poly.pdbx_seq_one_letter_code
_entity_poly.pdbx_strand_id
1 'polypeptide(L)'
;MSTTRSLLRRVGGALAAGVVGLTMVVWALERTSLINFAMVIEGADVSTPMRVYVTMFVGLALVNLSTFYAVRQWSDYLREHPGTAQLPVWFLVILIVLPGAALITSVATHAGYIRGLDSVPMDPNPGFVGFQVIMSALIIVALVLLGVRWAPGYKRPQARPATD
;
A
#
# COMPACT_ATOMS: atom_id res chain seq x y z
N MET A 1 21.39 19.08 -8.58
CA MET A 1 21.86 18.26 -7.44
C MET A 1 20.80 18.30 -6.34
N SER A 2 19.96 17.27 -6.23
CA SER A 2 19.04 17.12 -5.10
C SER A 2 19.85 16.69 -3.88
N THR A 3 19.90 17.53 -2.84
CA THR A 3 20.53 17.14 -1.57
C THR A 3 19.75 15.97 -0.96
N THR A 4 20.42 14.97 -0.39
CA THR A 4 19.81 13.76 0.20
C THR A 4 18.67 14.08 1.19
N ARG A 5 18.75 15.19 1.93
CA ARG A 5 17.67 15.69 2.80
C ARG A 5 16.39 16.06 2.02
N SER A 6 16.53 16.62 0.82
CA SER A 6 15.40 16.98 -0.04
C SER A 6 14.69 15.74 -0.60
N LEU A 7 15.43 14.68 -0.92
CA LEU A 7 14.90 13.39 -1.34
C LEU A 7 14.12 12.73 -0.20
N LEU A 8 14.72 12.64 1.00
CA LEU A 8 14.09 12.05 2.18
C LEU A 8 12.79 12.76 2.54
N ARG A 9 12.74 14.10 2.46
CA ARG A 9 11.51 14.86 2.72
C ARG A 9 10.41 14.57 1.69
N ARG A 10 10.78 14.46 0.42
CA ARG A 10 9.83 14.18 -0.68
C ARG A 10 9.26 12.77 -0.60
N VAL A 11 10.13 11.78 -0.41
CA VAL A 11 9.73 10.37 -0.28
C VAL A 11 8.98 10.14 1.03
N GLY A 12 9.41 10.77 2.13
CA GLY A 12 8.69 10.73 3.41
C GLY A 12 7.30 11.35 3.32
N GLY A 13 7.15 12.47 2.61
CA GLY A 13 5.85 13.08 2.33
C GLY A 13 4.94 12.17 1.49
N ALA A 14 5.48 11.52 0.45
CA ALA A 14 4.74 10.55 -0.35
C ALA A 14 4.34 9.31 0.46
N LEU A 15 5.22 8.83 1.35
CA LEU A 15 4.91 7.73 2.25
C LEU A 15 3.77 8.09 3.19
N ALA A 16 3.84 9.25 3.85
CA ALA A 16 2.79 9.71 4.76
C ALA A 16 1.45 9.88 4.03
N ALA A 17 1.44 10.52 2.85
CA ALA A 17 0.24 10.67 2.03
C ALA A 17 -0.31 9.31 1.56
N GLY A 18 0.57 8.38 1.19
CA GLY A 18 0.20 7.01 0.82
C GLY A 18 -0.41 6.23 1.98
N VAL A 19 0.14 6.35 3.19
CA VAL A 19 -0.40 5.71 4.41
C VAL A 19 -1.77 6.29 4.77
N VAL A 20 -1.94 7.61 4.67
CA VAL A 20 -3.26 8.26 4.87
C VAL A 20 -4.25 7.75 3.82
N GLY A 21 -3.86 7.70 2.55
CA GLY A 21 -4.69 7.17 1.48
C GLY A 21 -5.08 5.71 1.70
N LEU A 22 -4.13 4.85 2.09
CA LEU A 22 -4.39 3.46 2.46
C LEU A 22 -5.38 3.35 3.62
N THR A 23 -5.19 4.17 4.65
CA THR A 23 -6.10 4.18 5.81
C THR A 23 -7.52 4.53 5.37
N MET A 24 -7.69 5.53 4.50
CA MET A 24 -9.00 5.90 3.95
C MET A 24 -9.64 4.75 3.16
N VAL A 25 -8.86 4.08 2.29
CA VAL A 25 -9.36 2.94 1.49
C VAL A 25 -9.77 1.79 2.39
N VAL A 26 -8.87 1.35 3.28
CA VAL A 26 -9.10 0.21 4.15
C VAL A 26 -10.27 0.46 5.09
N TRP A 27 -10.35 1.66 5.67
CA TRP A 27 -11.48 2.06 6.51
C TRP A 27 -12.80 2.03 5.74
N ALA A 28 -12.82 2.55 4.51
CA ALA A 28 -14.01 2.55 3.68
C ALA A 28 -14.43 1.12 3.29
N LEU A 29 -13.48 0.27 2.90
CA LEU A 29 -13.73 -1.13 2.56
C LEU A 29 -14.29 -1.90 3.75
N GLU A 30 -13.72 -1.71 4.94
CA GLU A 30 -14.22 -2.35 6.16
C GLU A 30 -15.62 -1.85 6.51
N ARG A 31 -15.89 -0.55 6.37
CA ARG A 31 -17.26 -0.05 6.60
C ARG A 31 -18.25 -0.64 5.60
N THR A 32 -17.87 -0.76 4.33
CA THR A 32 -18.72 -1.40 3.31
C THR A 32 -18.92 -2.88 3.58
N SER A 33 -17.89 -3.61 4.03
CA SER A 33 -17.98 -5.04 4.35
C SER A 33 -18.96 -5.26 5.52
N LEU A 34 -18.86 -4.47 6.58
CA LEU A 34 -19.74 -4.54 7.75
C LEU A 34 -21.20 -4.23 7.41
N ILE A 35 -21.45 -3.20 6.59
CA ILE A 35 -22.82 -2.89 6.11
C ILE A 35 -23.38 -4.07 5.32
N ASN A 36 -22.57 -4.70 4.45
CA ASN A 36 -22.99 -5.87 3.70
C ASN A 36 -23.28 -7.07 4.62
N PHE A 37 -22.46 -7.30 5.64
CA PHE A 37 -22.73 -8.33 6.64
C PHE A 37 -24.03 -8.07 7.40
N ALA A 38 -24.32 -6.83 7.80
CA ALA A 38 -25.58 -6.48 8.46
C ALA A 38 -26.79 -6.70 7.54
N MET A 39 -26.71 -6.34 6.26
CA MET A 39 -27.78 -6.61 5.29
C MET A 39 -28.04 -8.11 5.11
N VAL A 40 -26.98 -8.93 5.03
CA VAL A 40 -27.09 -10.36 4.74
C VAL A 40 -27.49 -11.18 5.97
N ILE A 41 -26.95 -10.86 7.15
CA ILE A 41 -27.14 -11.64 8.38
C ILE A 41 -28.39 -11.18 9.14
N GLU A 42 -28.59 -9.87 9.27
CA GLU A 42 -29.67 -9.30 10.09
C GLU A 42 -30.89 -8.87 9.26
N GLY A 43 -30.79 -8.89 7.92
CA GLY A 43 -31.83 -8.37 7.03
C GLY A 43 -32.01 -6.85 7.15
N ALA A 44 -30.98 -6.14 7.62
CA ALA A 44 -31.04 -4.71 7.86
C ALA A 44 -31.18 -3.94 6.54
N ASP A 45 -32.16 -3.02 6.45
CA ASP A 45 -32.30 -2.12 5.29
C ASP A 45 -31.36 -0.91 5.43
N VAL A 46 -30.06 -1.17 5.28
CA VAL A 46 -29.00 -0.17 5.47
C VAL A 46 -28.23 0.00 4.17
N SER A 47 -28.29 1.21 3.61
CA SER A 47 -27.49 1.57 2.43
C SER A 47 -26.11 2.09 2.82
N THR A 48 -25.11 1.84 1.98
CA THR A 48 -23.76 2.39 2.16
C THR A 48 -23.79 3.90 1.91
N PRO A 49 -23.44 4.75 2.90
CA PRO A 49 -23.46 6.19 2.71
C PRO A 49 -22.48 6.66 1.62
N MET A 50 -22.89 7.63 0.79
CA MET A 50 -22.07 8.15 -0.32
C MET A 50 -20.65 8.57 0.10
N ARG A 51 -20.51 9.09 1.33
CA ARG A 51 -19.20 9.46 1.91
C ARG A 51 -18.20 8.31 1.87
N VAL A 52 -18.62 7.05 2.03
CA VAL A 52 -17.73 5.88 2.03
C VAL A 52 -17.10 5.69 0.66
N TYR A 53 -17.88 5.81 -0.42
CA TYR A 53 -17.37 5.75 -1.79
C TYR A 53 -16.42 6.90 -2.11
N VAL A 54 -16.75 8.12 -1.67
CA VAL A 54 -15.87 9.29 -1.84
C VAL A 54 -14.56 9.10 -1.07
N THR A 55 -14.61 8.63 0.17
CA THR A 55 -13.41 8.31 0.97
C THR A 55 -12.55 7.26 0.30
N MET A 56 -13.16 6.19 -0.23
CA MET A 56 -12.44 5.15 -0.99
C MET A 56 -11.79 5.72 -2.25
N PHE A 57 -12.51 6.53 -3.02
CA PHE A 57 -11.99 7.16 -4.24
C PHE A 57 -10.81 8.09 -3.94
N VAL A 58 -10.95 8.98 -2.96
CA VAL A 58 -9.87 9.90 -2.55
C VAL A 58 -8.68 9.12 -2.02
N GLY A 59 -8.92 8.09 -1.20
CA GLY A 59 -7.87 7.20 -0.70
C GLY A 59 -7.11 6.52 -1.84
N LEU A 60 -7.81 5.94 -2.81
CA LEU A 60 -7.21 5.32 -3.99
C LEU A 60 -6.41 6.32 -4.82
N ALA A 61 -6.93 7.53 -5.02
CA ALA A 61 -6.22 8.60 -5.72
C ALA A 61 -4.91 8.96 -5.00
N LEU A 62 -4.96 9.14 -3.67
CA LEU A 62 -3.77 9.42 -2.86
C LEU A 62 -2.73 8.30 -2.92
N VAL A 63 -3.15 7.04 -2.78
CA VAL A 63 -2.23 5.88 -2.87
C VAL A 63 -1.59 5.81 -4.25
N ASN A 64 -2.39 5.94 -5.32
CA ASN A 64 -1.87 5.90 -6.69
C ASN A 64 -0.87 7.02 -6.95
N LEU A 65 -1.26 8.28 -6.68
CA LEU A 65 -0.39 9.44 -6.89
C LEU A 65 0.92 9.33 -6.10
N SER A 66 0.84 8.89 -4.84
CA SER A 66 2.01 8.70 -3.98
C SER A 66 2.93 7.59 -4.50
N THR A 67 2.35 6.48 -4.96
CA THR A 67 3.09 5.34 -5.52
C THR A 67 3.80 5.73 -6.82
N PHE A 68 3.09 6.37 -7.76
CA PHE A 68 3.69 6.87 -9.00
C PHE A 68 4.79 7.88 -8.73
N TYR A 69 4.56 8.81 -7.80
CA TYR A 69 5.57 9.78 -7.40
C TYR A 69 6.80 9.10 -6.81
N ALA A 70 6.63 8.11 -5.94
CA ALA A 70 7.72 7.35 -5.33
C ALA A 70 8.53 6.56 -6.38
N VAL A 71 7.87 5.88 -7.31
CA VAL A 71 8.52 5.15 -8.42
C VAL A 71 9.38 6.11 -9.25
N ARG A 72 8.81 7.26 -9.65
CA ARG A 72 9.53 8.26 -10.43
C ARG A 72 10.76 8.78 -9.69
N GLN A 73 10.58 9.21 -8.45
CA GLN A 73 11.65 9.80 -7.65
C GLN A 73 12.77 8.79 -7.36
N TRP A 74 12.42 7.53 -7.10
CA TRP A 74 13.39 6.46 -6.88
C TRP A 74 14.12 6.06 -8.16
N SER A 75 13.41 5.99 -9.29
CA SER A 75 14.01 5.75 -10.62
C SER A 75 15.03 6.84 -10.96
N ASP A 76 14.68 8.10 -10.78
CA ASP A 76 15.57 9.23 -11.05
C ASP A 76 16.80 9.19 -10.12
N TYR A 77 16.61 8.87 -8.84
CA TYR A 77 17.71 8.72 -7.89
C TYR A 77 18.71 7.63 -8.27
N LEU A 78 18.23 6.45 -8.71
CA LEU A 78 19.08 5.33 -9.13
C LEU A 78 19.82 5.60 -10.45
N ARG A 79 19.26 6.46 -11.32
CA ARG A 79 19.96 6.93 -12.53
C ARG A 79 21.12 7.85 -12.17
N GLU A 80 20.93 8.73 -11.19
CA GLU A 80 21.98 9.62 -10.68
C GLU A 80 23.05 8.86 -9.86
N HIS A 81 22.68 7.76 -9.20
CA HIS A 81 23.55 6.98 -8.32
C HIS A 81 23.56 5.48 -8.71
N PRO A 82 24.21 5.09 -9.81
CA PRO A 82 24.17 3.71 -10.30
C PRO A 82 24.80 2.69 -9.34
N GLY A 83 25.70 3.14 -8.46
CA GLY A 83 26.34 2.33 -7.43
C GLY A 83 25.44 1.97 -6.23
N THR A 84 24.23 2.53 -6.12
CA THR A 84 23.33 2.22 -5.00
C THR A 84 22.95 0.73 -5.00
N ALA A 85 23.27 0.06 -3.90
CA ALA A 85 22.87 -1.33 -3.68
C ALA A 85 21.34 -1.41 -3.57
N GLN A 86 20.76 -2.39 -4.28
CA GLN A 86 19.34 -2.69 -4.17
C GLN A 86 19.14 -3.99 -3.41
N LEU A 87 18.04 -4.05 -2.65
CA LEU A 87 17.62 -5.30 -2.02
C LEU A 87 17.42 -6.38 -3.08
N PRO A 88 17.83 -7.63 -2.83
CA PRO A 88 17.69 -8.70 -3.81
C PRO A 88 16.23 -9.01 -4.10
N VAL A 89 15.94 -9.45 -5.34
CA VAL A 89 14.56 -9.67 -5.82
C VAL A 89 13.82 -10.66 -4.92
N TRP A 90 14.47 -11.77 -4.54
CA TRP A 90 13.85 -12.79 -3.70
C TRP A 90 13.38 -12.22 -2.35
N PHE A 91 14.12 -11.27 -1.77
CA PHE A 91 13.75 -10.65 -0.51
C PHE A 91 12.53 -9.73 -0.67
N LEU A 92 12.47 -8.97 -1.77
CA LEU A 92 11.30 -8.16 -2.11
C LEU A 92 10.07 -9.03 -2.36
N VAL A 93 10.23 -10.19 -3.00
CA VAL A 93 9.15 -11.16 -3.20
C VAL A 93 8.66 -11.70 -1.85
N ILE A 94 9.55 -12.04 -0.92
CA ILE A 94 9.16 -12.47 0.44
C ILE A 94 8.36 -11.37 1.16
N LEU A 95 8.79 -10.11 1.05
CA LEU A 95 8.08 -8.95 1.60
C LEU A 95 6.72 -8.66 0.94
N ILE A 96 6.42 -9.27 -0.20
CA ILE A 96 5.10 -9.22 -0.82
C ILE A 96 4.26 -10.41 -0.36
N VAL A 97 4.84 -11.62 -0.42
CA VAL A 97 4.13 -12.87 -0.18
C VAL A 97 3.74 -13.02 1.29
N LEU A 98 4.64 -12.76 2.24
CA LEU A 98 4.33 -12.96 3.66
C LEU A 98 3.23 -12.00 4.16
N PRO A 99 3.29 -10.68 3.91
CA PRO A 99 2.19 -9.79 4.28
C PRO A 99 0.91 -10.08 3.48
N GLY A 100 1.02 -10.50 2.22
CA GLY A 100 -0.13 -10.90 1.41
C GLY A 100 -0.87 -12.11 2.01
N ALA A 101 -0.13 -13.15 2.39
CA ALA A 101 -0.69 -14.31 3.08
C ALA A 101 -1.30 -13.94 4.45
N ALA A 102 -0.64 -13.04 5.19
CA ALA A 102 -1.15 -12.53 6.46
C ALA A 102 -2.46 -11.75 6.30
N LEU A 103 -2.59 -10.92 5.25
CA LEU A 103 -3.82 -10.20 4.90
C LEU A 103 -4.97 -11.16 4.55
N ILE A 104 -4.71 -12.16 3.71
CA ILE A 104 -5.72 -13.16 3.33
C ILE A 104 -6.21 -13.90 4.58
N THR A 105 -5.27 -14.36 5.40
CA THR A 105 -5.57 -15.08 6.64
C THR A 105 -6.36 -14.19 7.60
N SER A 106 -5.95 -12.94 7.81
CA SER A 106 -6.60 -12.03 8.74
C SER A 106 -8.03 -11.71 8.30
N VAL A 107 -8.27 -11.48 7.01
CA VAL A 107 -9.61 -11.24 6.46
C VAL A 107 -10.50 -12.46 6.65
N ALA A 108 -9.99 -13.66 6.40
CA ALA A 108 -10.75 -14.89 6.62
C ALA A 108 -11.11 -15.10 8.09
N THR A 109 -10.17 -14.90 9.01
CA THR A 109 -10.41 -15.01 10.45
C THR A 109 -11.38 -13.95 10.97
N HIS A 110 -11.27 -12.71 10.46
CA HIS A 110 -12.12 -11.59 10.86
C HIS A 110 -13.55 -11.76 10.37
N ALA A 111 -13.72 -12.19 9.11
CA ALA A 111 -15.05 -12.54 8.59
C ALA A 111 -15.69 -13.71 9.35
N GLY A 112 -14.89 -14.72 9.74
CA GLY A 112 -15.34 -15.82 10.59
C GLY A 112 -15.80 -15.34 11.97
N TYR A 113 -15.03 -14.43 12.58
CA TYR A 113 -15.36 -13.80 13.85
C TYR A 113 -16.68 -13.01 13.79
N ILE A 114 -16.86 -12.15 12.77
CA ILE A 114 -18.08 -11.35 12.61
C ILE A 114 -19.33 -12.24 12.49
N ARG A 115 -19.25 -13.34 11.72
CA ARG A 115 -20.37 -14.28 11.58
C ARG A 115 -20.74 -15.00 12.88
N GLY A 116 -19.83 -15.05 13.84
CA GLY A 116 -20.07 -15.65 15.16
C GLY A 116 -20.63 -14.69 16.20
N LEU A 117 -20.84 -13.41 15.86
CA LEU A 117 -21.42 -12.42 16.76
C LEU A 117 -22.95 -12.41 16.67
N ASP A 118 -23.61 -12.13 17.80
CA ASP A 118 -25.05 -11.96 17.87
C ASP A 118 -25.55 -10.73 17.10
N SER A 119 -24.67 -9.74 16.88
CA SER A 119 -24.94 -8.56 16.07
C SER A 119 -23.67 -8.07 15.37
N VAL A 120 -23.82 -7.54 14.16
CA VAL A 120 -22.73 -7.04 13.34
C VAL A 120 -22.33 -5.64 13.83
N PRO A 121 -21.08 -5.46 14.29
CA PRO A 121 -20.60 -4.14 14.67
C PRO A 121 -20.57 -3.24 13.45
N MET A 122 -21.20 -2.08 13.53
CA MET A 122 -21.25 -1.16 12.38
C MET A 122 -19.95 -0.35 12.23
N ASP A 123 -19.21 -0.13 13.31
CA ASP A 123 -17.98 0.65 13.28
C ASP A 123 -16.75 -0.21 12.98
N PRO A 124 -15.88 0.22 12.03
CA PRO A 124 -14.63 -0.49 11.72
C PRO A 124 -13.74 -0.65 12.95
N ASN A 125 -13.15 -1.84 13.10
CA ASN A 125 -12.17 -2.08 14.15
C ASN A 125 -10.84 -1.38 13.80
N PRO A 126 -10.37 -0.40 14.60
CA PRO A 126 -9.16 0.37 14.27
C PRO A 126 -7.88 -0.48 14.29
N GLY A 127 -7.83 -1.53 15.12
CA GLY A 127 -6.70 -2.46 15.17
C GLY A 127 -6.61 -3.32 13.91
N PHE A 128 -7.75 -3.80 13.41
CA PHE A 128 -7.83 -4.55 12.17
C PHE A 128 -7.47 -3.69 10.95
N VAL A 129 -8.01 -2.46 10.88
CA VAL A 129 -7.65 -1.48 9.85
C VAL A 129 -6.16 -1.16 9.92
N GLY A 130 -5.61 -0.90 11.11
CA GLY A 130 -4.19 -0.62 11.29
C GLY A 130 -3.29 -1.76 10.80
N PHE A 131 -3.64 -3.00 11.14
CA PHE A 131 -2.95 -4.18 10.63
C PHE A 131 -2.98 -4.24 9.09
N GLN A 132 -4.16 -4.06 8.48
CA GLN A 132 -4.32 -4.10 7.03
C GLN A 132 -3.52 -2.99 6.33
N VAL A 133 -3.50 -1.79 6.89
CA VAL A 133 -2.72 -0.66 6.37
C VAL A 133 -1.22 -0.96 6.41
N ILE A 134 -0.70 -1.48 7.53
CA ILE A 134 0.73 -1.79 7.67
C ILE A 134 1.15 -2.88 6.68
N MET A 135 0.39 -3.97 6.59
CA MET A 135 0.69 -5.06 5.67
C MET A 135 0.60 -4.61 4.20
N SER A 136 -0.41 -3.82 3.86
CA SER A 136 -0.56 -3.27 2.50
C SER A 136 0.56 -2.28 2.17
N ALA A 137 0.98 -1.45 3.13
CA ALA A 137 2.08 -0.51 2.94
C ALA A 137 3.40 -1.26 2.67
N LEU A 138 3.69 -2.36 3.39
CA LEU A 138 4.86 -3.19 3.13
C LEU A 138 4.86 -3.75 1.71
N ILE A 139 3.72 -4.26 1.24
CA ILE A 139 3.55 -4.78 -0.12
C ILE A 139 3.81 -3.67 -1.14
N ILE A 140 3.18 -2.50 -0.98
CA ILE A 140 3.32 -1.37 -1.91
C ILE A 140 4.77 -0.87 -1.94
N VAL A 141 5.42 -0.73 -0.79
CA VAL A 141 6.83 -0.33 -0.72
C VAL A 141 7.71 -1.34 -1.45
N ALA A 142 7.52 -2.64 -1.22
CA ALA A 142 8.26 -3.69 -1.92
C ALA A 142 8.01 -3.64 -3.44
N LEU A 143 6.76 -3.42 -3.88
CA LEU A 143 6.40 -3.26 -5.28
C LEU A 143 7.03 -2.02 -5.92
N VAL A 144 7.11 -0.89 -5.21
CA VAL A 144 7.81 0.31 -5.70
C VAL A 144 9.28 0.01 -5.93
N LEU A 145 9.95 -0.60 -4.94
CA LEU A 145 11.38 -0.94 -5.03
C LEU A 145 11.66 -1.97 -6.14
N LEU A 146 10.76 -2.94 -6.30
CA LEU A 146 10.84 -3.98 -7.33
C LEU A 146 10.58 -3.37 -8.71
N GLY A 147 9.47 -2.66 -8.88
CA GLY A 147 8.99 -2.08 -10.14
C GLY A 147 9.98 -1.14 -10.81
N VAL A 148 10.75 -0.39 -10.02
CA VAL A 148 11.77 0.54 -10.55
C VAL A 148 12.88 -0.16 -11.34
N ARG A 149 13.09 -1.47 -11.15
CA ARG A 149 14.04 -2.25 -11.95
C ARG A 149 13.67 -2.35 -13.43
N TRP A 150 12.39 -2.17 -13.77
CA TRP A 150 11.90 -2.14 -15.14
C TRP A 150 11.53 -0.74 -15.61
N ALA A 151 11.84 0.30 -14.82
CA ALA A 151 11.66 1.67 -15.27
C ALA A 151 12.60 1.96 -16.47
N PRO A 152 12.15 2.68 -17.51
CA PRO A 152 12.99 3.03 -18.65
C PRO A 152 14.30 3.67 -18.21
N GLY A 153 15.46 3.26 -18.75
CA GLY A 153 16.75 3.83 -18.37
C GLY A 153 17.22 3.48 -16.94
N TYR A 154 16.71 2.40 -16.35
CA TYR A 154 17.27 1.78 -15.15
C TYR A 154 18.79 1.55 -15.32
N LYS A 155 19.59 2.07 -14.36
CA LYS A 155 21.07 2.04 -14.28
C LYS A 155 21.76 1.98 -15.66
N ARG A 156 22.11 3.14 -16.22
CA ARG A 156 22.90 3.21 -17.47
C ARG A 156 24.15 2.32 -17.33
N PRO A 157 24.53 1.54 -18.37
CA PRO A 157 25.76 0.77 -18.35
C PRO A 157 26.92 1.70 -17.97
N GLN A 158 27.60 1.43 -16.86
CA GLN A 158 28.87 2.09 -16.59
C GLN A 158 29.81 1.68 -17.72
N ALA A 159 30.35 2.66 -18.45
CA ALA A 159 31.41 2.39 -19.40
C ALA A 159 32.52 1.64 -18.66
N ARG A 160 32.83 0.41 -19.10
CA ARG A 160 34.01 -0.30 -18.60
C ARG A 160 35.20 0.65 -18.77
N PRO A 161 36.04 0.86 -17.74
CA PRO A 161 37.32 1.53 -17.97
C PRO A 161 38.05 0.77 -19.08
N ALA A 162 38.62 1.50 -20.03
CA ALA A 162 39.45 0.91 -21.07
C ALA A 162 40.54 0.08 -20.37
N THR A 163 40.51 -1.23 -20.59
CA THR A 163 41.62 -2.10 -20.21
C THR A 163 42.71 -1.85 -21.23
N ASP A 164 43.72 -1.09 -20.84
CA ASP A 164 44.99 -0.97 -21.55
C ASP A 164 45.74 -2.31 -21.57
#